data_AF-W7N5S8-F1
#
_entry.id   AF-W7N5S8-F1
#
_cell.length_a   1.000
_cell.length_b   1.000
_cell.length_c   1.000
_cell.angle_alpha   90.00
_cell.angle_beta   90.00
_cell.angle_gamma   90.00
#
_symmetry.space_group_name_H-M   'P 1'
#
loop_
_entity.id
_entity.type
_entity.pdbx_description
1 polymer ?
#
loop_
_entity_poly.entity_id
_entity_poly.type
_entity_poly.pdbx_seq_one_letter_code
_entity_poly.pdbx_strand_id
1 'polypeptide(L)'
;MAFHADGRTRRTDHNLSVDIIDNSDYNALEQCFFAIKGQAKLTPKVSPKDGSQHILVNPSRVITAVNCTGSCVPTYGECYDTRGQPVGPCCNGLCMANRCRPWNSTLS
;
A
#
# COMPACT_ATOMS: atom_id res chain seq x y z
N MET A 1 11.93 -7.19 -4.71
CA MET A 1 11.90 -6.29 -5.88
C MET A 1 11.10 -5.05 -5.49
N ALA A 2 11.44 -3.86 -6.01
CA ALA A 2 10.72 -2.62 -5.72
C ALA A 2 10.12 -2.04 -7.01
N PHE A 3 8.98 -1.36 -6.90
CA PHE A 3 8.24 -0.77 -8.01
C PHE A 3 7.92 0.70 -7.72
N HIS A 4 8.15 1.57 -8.70
CA HIS A 4 7.81 3.00 -8.57
C HIS A 4 6.38 3.25 -9.02
N ALA A 5 5.71 4.20 -8.36
CA ALA A 5 4.38 4.68 -8.74
C ALA A 5 4.45 5.67 -9.92
N ASP A 6 5.10 5.27 -11.01
CA ASP A 6 5.30 6.08 -12.23
C ASP A 6 4.26 5.82 -13.32
N GLY A 7 3.25 4.99 -13.02
CA GLY A 7 2.21 4.60 -13.96
C GLY A 7 2.68 3.67 -15.08
N ARG A 8 3.92 3.17 -15.05
CA ARG A 8 4.40 2.19 -16.03
C ARG A 8 4.15 0.77 -15.52
N THR A 9 3.74 -0.12 -16.41
CA THR A 9 3.63 -1.54 -16.11
C THR A 9 5.03 -2.15 -16.12
N ARG A 10 5.44 -2.73 -14.99
CA ARG A 10 6.73 -3.41 -14.86
C ARG A 10 6.50 -4.89 -14.63
N ARG A 11 7.17 -5.71 -15.43
CA ARG A 11 7.15 -7.16 -15.26
C ARG A 11 8.03 -7.54 -14.07
N THR A 12 7.62 -8.56 -13.34
CA THR A 12 8.41 -9.15 -12.25
C THR A 12 9.45 -10.14 -12.78
N ASP A 13 9.22 -10.69 -13.98
CA ASP A 13 10.08 -11.63 -14.72
C ASP A 13 10.62 -12.80 -13.88
N HIS A 14 9.83 -13.26 -12.89
CA HIS A 14 10.14 -14.44 -12.08
C HIS A 14 8.90 -15.33 -11.86
N ASN A 15 9.12 -16.64 -11.75
CA ASN A 15 8.07 -17.63 -11.50
C ASN A 15 7.84 -17.93 -10.01
N LEU A 16 8.39 -17.10 -9.12
CA LEU A 16 8.22 -17.25 -7.68
C LEU A 16 6.81 -16.83 -7.25
N SER A 17 6.17 -17.67 -6.44
CA SER A 17 4.91 -17.32 -5.79
C SER A 17 5.19 -16.32 -4.67
N VAL A 18 4.34 -15.31 -4.59
CA VAL A 18 4.36 -14.26 -3.56
C VAL A 18 3.23 -14.54 -2.59
N ASP A 19 3.53 -14.53 -1.31
CA ASP A 19 2.59 -14.64 -0.19
C ASP A 19 2.37 -13.28 0.51
N ILE A 20 3.37 -12.40 0.49
CA ILE A 20 3.34 -11.08 1.12
C ILE A 20 3.90 -10.02 0.16
N ILE A 21 3.17 -8.93 0.00
CA ILE A 21 3.66 -7.69 -0.62
C ILE A 21 3.86 -6.67 0.49
N ASP A 22 5.08 -6.17 0.63
CA ASP A 22 5.37 -5.06 1.54
C ASP A 22 4.94 -3.74 0.89
N ASN A 23 4.20 -2.92 1.64
CA ASN A 23 3.69 -1.62 1.18
C ASN A 23 3.66 -0.59 2.33
N SER A 24 4.63 -0.66 3.24
CA SER A 24 4.69 0.19 4.42
C SER A 24 4.90 1.69 4.14
N ASP A 25 5.23 2.06 2.92
CA ASP A 25 5.48 3.43 2.44
C ASP A 25 4.48 3.90 1.38
N TYR A 26 3.47 3.08 1.05
CA TYR A 26 2.56 3.36 -0.06
C TYR A 26 1.21 2.65 0.06
N ASN A 27 0.13 3.29 -0.40
CA ASN A 27 -1.20 2.69 -0.41
C ASN A 27 -1.39 1.74 -1.61
N ALA A 28 -0.56 0.69 -1.68
CA ALA A 28 -0.49 -0.22 -2.83
C ALA A 28 -1.81 -0.97 -3.10
N LEU A 29 -2.62 -1.22 -2.08
CA LEU A 29 -3.87 -1.97 -2.25
C LEU A 29 -4.88 -1.21 -3.12
N GLU A 30 -4.92 0.11 -2.97
CA GLU A 30 -5.84 0.99 -3.72
C GLU A 30 -5.18 1.60 -4.96
N GLN A 31 -3.85 1.76 -4.96
CA GLN A 31 -3.13 2.53 -5.97
C GLN A 31 -2.25 1.69 -6.92
N CYS A 32 -2.15 0.39 -6.69
CA CYS A 32 -1.50 -0.54 -7.61
C CYS A 32 -2.48 -1.55 -8.21
N PHE A 33 -2.26 -1.84 -9.48
CA PHE A 33 -2.77 -3.01 -10.16
C PHE A 33 -1.72 -4.14 -10.14
N PHE A 34 -2.11 -5.31 -9.64
CA PHE A 34 -1.30 -6.51 -9.62
C PHE A 34 -1.83 -7.51 -10.65
N ALA A 35 -1.04 -7.81 -11.68
CA ALA A 35 -1.34 -8.91 -12.58
C ALA A 35 -0.94 -10.23 -11.91
N ILE A 36 -1.91 -11.07 -11.54
CA ILE A 36 -1.68 -12.32 -10.81
C ILE A 36 -2.00 -13.50 -11.71
N LYS A 37 -1.13 -14.52 -11.71
CA LYS A 37 -1.37 -15.77 -12.44
C LYS A 37 -2.42 -16.60 -11.69
N GLY A 38 -3.63 -16.66 -12.25
CA GLY A 38 -4.78 -17.32 -11.63
C GLY A 38 -5.47 -16.43 -10.60
N GLN A 39 -6.30 -17.03 -9.74
CA GLN A 39 -7.02 -16.30 -8.71
C GLN A 39 -6.24 -16.28 -7.39
N ALA A 40 -6.13 -15.09 -6.79
CA ALA A 40 -5.72 -14.87 -5.42
C ALA A 40 -6.53 -13.72 -4.82
N LYS A 41 -6.80 -13.80 -3.52
CA LYS A 41 -7.37 -12.71 -2.74
C LYS A 41 -6.23 -11.89 -2.14
N LEU A 42 -6.25 -10.59 -2.41
CA LEU A 42 -5.39 -9.60 -1.76
C LEU A 42 -6.08 -9.11 -0.49
N THR A 43 -5.39 -9.20 0.66
CA THR A 43 -5.96 -8.77 1.94
C THR A 43 -4.97 -7.89 2.69
N PRO A 44 -5.36 -6.69 3.14
CA PRO A 44 -4.48 -5.84 3.94
C PRO A 44 -4.18 -6.50 5.29
N LYS A 45 -2.95 -6.37 5.76
CA LYS A 45 -2.51 -6.80 7.09
C LYS A 45 -1.59 -5.74 7.67
N VAL A 46 -1.82 -5.41 8.93
CA VAL A 46 -0.92 -4.55 9.71
C VAL A 46 -0.09 -5.45 10.63
N SER A 47 1.23 -5.27 10.61
CA SER A 47 2.13 -5.91 11.55
C SER A 47 1.90 -5.35 12.96
N PRO A 48 1.60 -6.19 13.96
CA PRO A 48 1.41 -5.72 15.34
C PRO A 48 2.73 -5.32 16.01
N LYS A 49 3.89 -5.63 15.40
CA LYS A 49 5.21 -5.34 15.98
C LYS A 49 5.63 -3.89 15.75
N ASP A 50 5.39 -3.38 14.55
CA ASP A 50 5.92 -2.09 14.08
C ASP A 50 4.86 -1.24 13.37
N GLY A 51 3.63 -1.72 13.21
CA GLY A 51 2.56 -0.99 12.53
C GLY A 51 2.72 -0.93 11.01
N SER A 52 3.68 -1.66 10.43
CA SER A 52 3.89 -1.70 8.98
C SER A 52 2.69 -2.35 8.27
N GLN A 53 2.32 -1.80 7.12
CA GLN A 53 1.26 -2.34 6.28
C GLN A 53 1.84 -3.32 5.24
N HIS A 54 1.14 -4.42 5.06
CA HIS A 54 1.41 -5.42 4.04
C HIS A 54 0.12 -5.84 3.35
N ILE A 55 0.25 -6.49 2.19
CA ILE A 55 -0.85 -7.17 1.51
C ILE A 55 -0.53 -8.67 1.46
N LEU A 56 -1.43 -9.47 2.04
CA LEU A 56 -1.37 -10.92 1.92
C LEU A 56 -1.95 -11.36 0.57
N VAL A 57 -1.26 -12.29 -0.09
CA VAL A 57 -1.70 -12.92 -1.34
C VAL A 57 -2.12 -14.36 -1.03
N ASN A 58 -3.43 -14.63 -1.01
CA ASN A 58 -3.97 -15.92 -0.61
C ASN A 58 -4.85 -16.58 -1.68
N PRO A 59 -4.56 -17.83 -2.09
CA PRO A 59 -3.32 -18.55 -1.84
C PRO A 59 -2.12 -17.83 -2.48
N SER A 60 -0.89 -18.20 -2.07
CA SER A 60 0.33 -17.65 -2.67
C SER A 60 0.34 -17.89 -4.19
N ARG A 61 0.65 -16.84 -4.97
CA ARG A 61 0.61 -16.87 -6.44
C ARG A 61 1.70 -16.00 -7.04
N VAL A 62 2.05 -16.32 -8.29
CA VAL A 62 2.99 -15.52 -9.08
C VAL A 62 2.32 -14.21 -9.50
N ILE A 63 2.91 -13.09 -9.11
CA ILE A 63 2.60 -11.77 -9.66
C ILE A 63 3.46 -11.61 -10.91
N THR A 64 2.87 -11.36 -12.07
CA THR A 64 3.57 -11.30 -13.36
C THR A 64 3.90 -9.88 -13.80
N ALA A 65 3.13 -8.90 -13.33
CA ALA A 65 3.39 -7.49 -13.53
C ALA A 65 2.74 -6.64 -12.44
N VAL A 66 3.31 -5.47 -12.21
CA VAL A 66 2.80 -4.47 -11.27
C VAL A 66 2.73 -3.13 -11.98
N ASN A 67 1.67 -2.38 -11.73
CA ASN A 67 1.51 -1.01 -12.19
C ASN A 67 0.96 -0.18 -11.02
N CYS A 68 1.71 0.82 -10.57
CA CYS A 68 1.31 1.68 -9.45
C CYS A 68 1.20 3.13 -9.93
N THR A 69 0.22 3.87 -9.41
CA THR A 69 -0.08 5.25 -9.85
C THR A 69 -0.46 6.16 -8.69
N GLY A 70 -0.25 7.45 -8.87
CA GLY A 70 -0.67 8.44 -7.88
C GLY A 70 0.30 8.53 -6.70
N SER A 71 -0.16 9.24 -5.67
CA SER A 71 0.63 9.61 -4.51
C SER A 71 -0.19 9.45 -3.24
N CYS A 72 0.52 9.45 -2.12
CA CYS A 72 -0.08 9.40 -0.80
C CYS A 72 0.65 10.38 0.12
N VAL A 73 -0.02 10.76 1.21
CA VAL A 73 0.52 11.65 2.23
C VAL A 73 1.37 10.83 3.20
N PRO A 74 2.64 11.21 3.43
CA PRO A 74 3.52 10.48 4.35
C PRO A 74 2.99 10.57 5.79
N THR A 75 3.48 9.68 6.65
CA THR A 75 3.16 9.70 8.07
C THR A 75 3.38 11.10 8.67
N TYR A 76 2.41 11.57 9.44
CA TYR A 76 2.29 12.91 10.04
C TYR A 76 2.07 14.08 9.08
N GLY A 77 2.01 13.86 7.77
CA GLY A 77 1.58 14.86 6.81
C GLY A 77 0.09 15.19 6.95
N GLU A 78 -0.31 16.35 6.43
CA GLU A 78 -1.71 16.82 6.48
C GLU A 78 -2.56 16.09 5.42
N CYS A 79 -3.61 15.42 5.88
CA CYS A 79 -4.52 14.70 4.99
C CYS A 79 -5.66 15.57 4.44
N TYR A 80 -5.92 16.73 5.07
CA TYR A 80 -6.74 17.80 4.51
C TYR A 80 -5.98 19.12 4.51
N ASP A 81 -6.24 19.94 3.48
CA ASP A 81 -5.68 21.28 3.37
C ASP A 81 -6.37 22.28 4.30
N THR A 82 -5.92 23.54 4.27
CA THR A 82 -6.48 24.63 5.09
C THR A 82 -7.96 24.95 4.81
N ARG A 83 -8.53 24.45 3.71
CA ARG A 83 -9.94 24.58 3.33
C ARG A 83 -10.74 23.31 3.64
N GLY A 84 -10.12 22.32 4.27
CA GLY A 84 -10.74 21.02 4.56
C GLY A 84 -10.87 20.11 3.34
N GLN A 85 -10.17 20.38 2.24
CA GLN A 85 -10.18 19.52 1.06
C GLN A 85 -9.19 18.34 1.23
N PRO A 86 -9.55 17.11 0.81
CA PRO A 86 -8.63 15.98 0.89
C PRO A 86 -7.38 16.23 0.04
N VAL A 87 -6.20 16.07 0.65
CA VAL A 87 -4.90 16.16 -0.05
C VAL A 87 -4.58 14.82 -0.73
N GLY A 88 -4.92 13.72 -0.08
CA GLY A 88 -4.70 12.36 -0.58
C GLY A 88 -4.82 11.31 0.54
N PRO A 89 -4.79 10.02 0.19
CA PRO A 89 -4.78 8.96 1.19
C PRO A 89 -3.45 8.94 1.94
N CYS A 90 -3.46 8.46 3.18
CA CYS A 90 -2.22 8.23 3.92
C CYS A 90 -1.46 7.04 3.33
N CYS A 91 -0.13 7.17 3.19
CA CYS A 91 0.70 6.09 2.65
C CYS A 91 0.65 4.83 3.51
N ASN A 92 0.63 5.02 4.83
CA ASN A 92 0.52 3.96 5.81
C ASN A 92 -0.26 4.50 7.00
N GLY A 93 -1.42 3.90 7.27
CA GLY A 93 -2.29 4.28 8.37
C GLY A 93 -3.55 5.00 7.94
N LEU A 94 -4.06 5.85 8.84
CA LEU A 94 -5.32 6.57 8.66
C LEU A 94 -5.17 8.07 8.92
N CYS A 95 -6.08 8.85 8.35
CA CYS A 95 -6.16 10.27 8.62
C CYS A 95 -6.89 10.52 9.95
N MET A 96 -6.19 11.10 10.92
CA MET A 96 -6.74 11.41 12.24
C MET A 96 -6.23 12.77 12.74
N ALA A 97 -7.16 13.60 13.23
CA ALA A 97 -6.86 14.98 13.66
C ALA A 97 -6.10 15.77 12.57
N ASN A 98 -6.60 15.69 11.34
CA ASN A 98 -6.01 16.27 10.13
C ASN A 98 -4.59 15.81 9.78
N ARG A 99 -4.09 14.72 10.36
CA ARG A 99 -2.77 14.18 10.01
C ARG A 99 -2.81 12.69 9.74
N CYS A 100 -1.97 12.23 8.84
CA CYS A 100 -1.73 10.81 8.67
C CYS A 100 -1.05 10.25 9.91
N ARG A 101 -1.65 9.21 10.50
CA ARG A 101 -1.13 8.52 11.67
C ARG A 101 -0.90 7.05 11.32
N PRO A 102 0.20 6.44 11.78
CA PRO A 102 0.46 5.04 11.51
C PRO A 102 -0.59 4.15 12.16
N TRP A 103 -0.80 2.94 11.65
CA TRP A 103 -1.82 2.03 12.20
C TRP A 103 -1.59 1.65 13.67
N ASN A 104 -0.36 1.77 14.17
CA ASN A 104 0.00 1.46 15.56
C ASN A 104 -0.07 2.67 16.51
N SER A 105 -0.45 3.86 16.05
CA SER A 105 -0.65 4.98 16.97
C SER A 105 -1.92 4.71 17.78
N THR A 106 -1.74 4.18 18.99
CA THR A 106 -2.78 4.21 20.01
C THR A 106 -3.17 5.67 20.25
N LEU A 107 -4.48 5.93 20.28
CA LEU A 107 -5.08 7.16 20.75
C LEU A 107 -4.59 7.42 22.18
N SER A 108 -3.51 8.19 22.34
CA SER A 108 -3.11 8.71 23.64
C SER A 108 -3.77 10.06 23.89
#